data_AF-A0AAV4D3U0-F1
#
_entry.id   AF-A0AAV4D3U0-F1
#
_cell.length_a   1.000
_cell.length_b   1.000
_cell.length_c   1.000
_cell.angle_alpha   90.00
_cell.angle_beta   90.00
_cell.angle_gamma   90.00
#
_symmetry.space_group_name_H-M   'P 1'
#
loop_
_entity.id
_entity.type
_entity.pdbx_description
1 polymer ?
#
loop_
_entity_poly.entity_id
_entity_poly.type
_entity_poly.pdbx_seq_one_letter_code
_entity_poly.pdbx_strand_id
1 'polypeptide(L)'
;MNALNSKYGGQGLVVLGFPCNLFLKQEPGANGTEILNGVKYVRPGNGFVPNFQLFEKIDVNGDKEHQLYTYLKRHCPPTTSEFKPSNLFYTPIRSNDVSWNWEKFLVGPDGRVMKRAPPGVEPEALEDDIEEALASAPAGKNVYNKVISGFYDPPSGRGADGAARTRARRVPADLRVDSQATVPPTPSHMFEIRNGC
;
A
#
# COMPACT_ATOMS: atom_id res chain seq x y z
N MET A 1 1.91 -9.84 9.93
CA MET A 1 1.02 -9.44 8.79
C MET A 1 0.14 -10.58 8.27
N ASN A 2 0.69 -11.69 7.73
CA ASN A 2 -0.17 -12.79 7.24
C ASN A 2 -1.14 -13.32 8.31
N ALA A 3 -0.67 -13.48 9.56
CA ALA A 3 -1.49 -13.93 10.67
C ALA A 3 -2.69 -12.99 10.94
N LEU A 4 -2.43 -11.68 11.05
CA LEU A 4 -3.49 -10.67 11.22
C LEU A 4 -4.50 -10.70 10.07
N ASN A 5 -4.02 -10.76 8.82
CA ASN A 5 -4.90 -10.79 7.66
C ASN A 5 -5.76 -12.07 7.62
N SER A 6 -5.21 -13.22 8.03
CA SER A 6 -5.99 -14.45 8.19
C SER A 6 -7.04 -14.35 9.30
N LYS A 7 -6.70 -13.71 10.43
CA LYS A 7 -7.57 -13.60 11.61
C LYS A 7 -8.73 -12.61 11.40
N TYR A 8 -8.42 -11.43 10.85
CA TYR A 8 -9.37 -10.32 10.77
C TYR A 8 -9.80 -9.97 9.34
N GLY A 9 -9.22 -10.58 8.30
CA GLY A 9 -9.54 -10.28 6.91
C GLY A 9 -11.01 -10.47 6.58
N GLY A 10 -11.62 -11.55 7.09
CA GLY A 10 -13.06 -11.80 6.96
C GLY A 10 -13.96 -10.84 7.77
N GLN A 11 -13.37 -10.05 8.67
CA GLN A 11 -14.07 -9.10 9.53
C GLN A 11 -13.97 -7.66 9.02
N GLY A 12 -13.16 -7.42 7.97
CA GLY A 12 -13.00 -6.11 7.33
C GLY A 12 -11.59 -5.54 7.38
N LEU A 13 -10.63 -6.20 8.05
CA LEU A 13 -9.23 -5.77 7.98
C LEU A 13 -8.72 -6.00 6.56
N VAL A 14 -8.05 -4.99 6.00
CA VAL A 14 -7.32 -5.16 4.74
C VAL A 14 -5.88 -4.74 4.96
N VAL A 15 -4.95 -5.69 4.77
CA VAL A 15 -3.51 -5.42 4.82
C VAL A 15 -3.02 -5.01 3.43
N LEU A 16 -2.25 -3.92 3.37
CA LEU A 16 -1.64 -3.39 2.14
C LEU A 16 -0.14 -3.23 2.34
N GLY A 17 0.66 -3.79 1.44
CA GLY A 17 2.12 -3.61 1.46
C GLY A 17 2.60 -2.78 0.27
N PHE A 18 3.45 -1.80 0.57
CA PHE A 18 4.05 -0.89 -0.41
C PHE A 18 5.56 -1.07 -0.40
N PRO A 19 6.13 -1.85 -1.33
CA PRO A 19 7.58 -1.98 -1.46
C PRO A 19 8.24 -0.61 -1.64
N CYS A 20 9.39 -0.39 -1.02
CA CYS A 20 10.10 0.89 -1.03
C CYS A 20 11.61 0.66 -0.87
N ASN A 21 12.42 1.33 -1.69
CA ASN A 21 13.88 1.11 -1.71
C ASN A 21 14.70 2.27 -1.11
N LEU A 22 14.03 3.16 -0.37
CA LEU A 22 14.63 4.38 0.17
C LEU A 22 15.53 4.16 1.41
N PHE A 23 15.43 3.00 2.06
CA PHE A 23 16.08 2.69 3.33
C PHE A 23 17.14 1.60 3.14
N LEU A 24 18.43 1.99 3.15
CA LEU A 24 19.58 1.11 2.85
C LEU A 24 19.45 0.25 1.59
N LYS A 25 18.61 0.66 0.64
CA LYS A 25 18.30 -0.08 -0.59
C LYS A 25 17.92 -1.55 -0.34
N GLN A 26 17.13 -1.81 0.71
CA GLN A 26 16.75 -3.15 1.14
C GLN A 26 15.66 -3.82 0.26
N GLU A 27 15.11 -3.11 -0.73
CA GLU A 27 14.13 -3.63 -1.69
C GLU A 27 14.65 -3.50 -3.14
N PRO A 28 15.71 -4.24 -3.50
CA PRO A 28 16.42 -4.07 -4.77
C PRO A 28 15.65 -4.59 -5.99
N GLY A 29 14.60 -5.40 -5.79
CA GLY A 29 13.80 -5.97 -6.88
C GLY A 29 13.28 -4.88 -7.83
N ALA A 30 13.48 -5.07 -9.14
CA ALA A 30 13.13 -4.09 -10.16
C ALA A 30 11.63 -4.00 -10.42
N ASN A 31 10.90 -5.11 -10.22
CA ASN A 31 9.46 -5.20 -10.44
C ASN A 31 8.80 -6.17 -9.44
N GLY A 32 7.47 -6.25 -9.47
CA GLY A 32 6.69 -7.09 -8.56
C GLY A 32 7.06 -8.57 -8.60
N THR A 33 7.46 -9.11 -9.78
CA THR A 33 7.86 -10.51 -9.91
C THR A 33 9.14 -10.81 -9.13
N GLU A 34 10.16 -9.95 -9.23
CA GLU A 34 11.40 -10.12 -8.49
C GLU A 34 11.20 -9.99 -6.98
N ILE A 35 10.38 -9.03 -6.55
CA ILE A 35 10.03 -8.83 -5.13
C ILE A 35 9.35 -10.10 -4.59
N LEU A 36 8.33 -10.61 -5.28
CA LEU A 36 7.62 -11.83 -4.88
C LEU A 36 8.54 -13.06 -4.88
N ASN A 37 9.46 -13.16 -5.84
CA ASN A 37 10.46 -14.24 -5.85
C ASN A 37 11.42 -14.13 -4.66
N GLY A 38 11.88 -12.94 -4.31
CA GLY A 38 12.72 -12.71 -3.13
C GLY A 38 12.02 -13.16 -1.85
N VAL A 39 10.75 -12.76 -1.68
CA VAL A 39 9.91 -13.15 -0.55
C VAL A 39 9.70 -14.68 -0.49
N LYS A 40 9.39 -15.31 -1.62
CA LYS A 40 9.05 -16.73 -1.69
C LYS A 40 10.26 -17.66 -1.57
N TYR A 41 11.39 -17.29 -2.15
CA TYR A 41 12.53 -18.19 -2.32
C TYR A 41 13.77 -17.80 -1.51
N VAL A 42 13.88 -16.55 -1.04
CA VAL A 42 15.10 -16.05 -0.37
C VAL A 42 14.83 -15.68 1.08
N ARG A 43 14.04 -14.63 1.33
CA ARG A 43 13.69 -14.17 2.68
C ARG A 43 12.32 -13.51 2.66
N PRO A 44 11.35 -14.02 3.42
CA PRO A 44 11.44 -15.13 4.39
C PRO A 44 11.75 -16.50 3.78
N GLY A 45 11.52 -16.70 2.48
CA GLY A 45 11.84 -17.96 1.82
C GLY A 45 10.85 -19.09 2.14
N ASN A 46 11.28 -20.34 1.94
CA ASN A 46 10.50 -21.55 2.27
C ASN A 46 9.08 -21.59 1.65
N GLY A 47 8.91 -20.98 0.47
CA GLY A 47 7.62 -20.97 -0.21
C GLY A 47 6.60 -20.01 0.41
N PHE A 48 7.04 -19.11 1.30
CA PHE A 48 6.16 -18.10 1.89
C PHE A 48 5.52 -17.23 0.80
N VAL A 49 4.20 -17.01 0.91
CA VAL A 49 3.44 -16.12 0.03
C VAL A 49 2.65 -15.14 0.89
N PRO A 50 2.77 -13.83 0.67
CA PRO A 50 1.90 -12.84 1.30
C PRO A 50 0.45 -13.15 0.98
N ASN A 51 -0.42 -13.21 1.99
CA ASN A 51 -1.86 -13.45 1.79
C ASN A 51 -2.65 -12.14 1.65
N PHE A 52 -1.97 -11.04 1.35
CA PHE A 52 -2.49 -9.69 1.30
C PHE A 52 -1.93 -8.96 0.07
N GLN A 53 -2.52 -7.82 -0.30
CA GLN A 53 -2.14 -7.11 -1.52
C GLN A 53 -0.78 -6.42 -1.37
N LEU A 54 0.11 -6.69 -2.32
CA LEU A 54 1.32 -5.91 -2.54
C LEU A 54 1.14 -5.00 -3.76
N PHE A 55 1.53 -3.74 -3.63
CA PHE A 55 1.49 -2.76 -4.72
C PHE A 55 2.82 -2.68 -5.46
N GLU A 56 2.85 -1.87 -6.50
CA GLU A 56 4.10 -1.48 -7.13
C GLU A 56 5.02 -0.74 -6.13
N LYS A 57 6.31 -0.72 -6.45
CA LYS A 57 7.30 -0.04 -5.63
C LYS A 57 7.09 1.47 -5.73
N ILE A 58 7.04 2.14 -4.58
CA ILE A 58 6.83 3.59 -4.51
C ILE A 58 7.87 4.24 -3.59
N ASP A 59 8.06 5.54 -3.76
CA ASP A 59 8.78 6.37 -2.79
C ASP A 59 7.80 6.84 -1.72
N VAL A 60 8.20 6.74 -0.45
CA VAL A 60 7.36 7.14 0.70
C VAL A 60 7.77 8.48 1.31
N ASN A 61 8.95 8.99 0.92
CA ASN A 61 9.55 10.24 1.40
C ASN A 61 10.22 11.00 0.26
N GLY A 62 10.61 12.25 0.53
CA GLY A 62 11.30 13.12 -0.41
C GLY A 62 10.36 13.80 -1.40
N ASP A 63 10.92 14.38 -2.46
CA ASP A 63 10.17 15.14 -3.47
C ASP A 63 9.33 14.25 -4.41
N LYS A 64 9.62 12.95 -4.44
CA LYS A 64 8.91 11.97 -5.27
C LYS A 64 7.94 11.09 -4.47
N GLU A 65 7.69 11.44 -3.21
CA GLU A 65 6.81 10.64 -2.36
C GLU A 65 5.41 10.49 -2.95
N HIS A 66 4.85 9.29 -2.81
CA HIS A 66 3.49 9.02 -3.25
C HIS A 66 2.47 9.80 -2.40
N GLN A 67 1.42 10.34 -3.03
CA GLN A 67 0.42 11.18 -2.35
C GLN A 67 -0.28 10.47 -1.18
N LEU A 68 -0.43 9.14 -1.26
CA LEU A 68 -0.90 8.32 -0.14
C LEU A 68 -0.02 8.52 1.10
N TYR A 69 1.30 8.44 0.97
CA TYR A 69 2.21 8.62 2.11
C TYR A 69 2.28 10.08 2.57
N THR A 70 2.10 11.05 1.67
CA THR A 70 1.88 12.45 2.08
C THR A 70 0.65 12.58 2.97
N TYR A 71 -0.46 11.94 2.61
CA TYR A 71 -1.67 11.89 3.42
C TYR A 71 -1.40 11.20 4.77
N LEU A 72 -0.86 9.99 4.76
CA LEU A 72 -0.62 9.21 5.99
C LEU A 72 0.30 9.94 6.99
N LYS A 73 1.42 10.49 6.52
CA LYS A 73 2.39 11.20 7.37
C LYS A 73 1.89 12.53 7.94
N ARG A 74 0.87 13.14 7.34
CA ARG A 74 0.28 14.40 7.81
C ARG A 74 -0.73 14.21 8.94
N HIS A 75 -1.27 13.00 9.09
CA HIS A 75 -2.39 12.74 10.00
C HIS A 75 -2.01 12.01 11.28
N CYS A 76 -0.72 11.74 11.52
CA CYS A 76 -0.23 11.25 12.80
C CYS A 76 1.20 11.78 13.06
N PRO A 77 1.58 12.04 14.33
CA PRO A 77 2.94 12.44 14.67
C PRO A 77 4.01 11.45 14.19
N PRO A 78 5.23 11.89 13.88
CA PRO A 78 6.32 10.99 13.54
C PRO A 78 6.65 10.03 14.68
N THR A 79 7.14 8.84 14.31
CA THR A 79 7.53 7.81 15.28
C THR A 79 8.93 8.04 15.87
N THR A 80 9.72 8.93 15.25
CA THR A 80 11.03 9.37 15.75
C THR A 80 11.38 10.75 15.16
N SER A 81 12.20 11.51 15.87
CA SER A 81 12.85 12.73 15.37
C SER A 81 14.28 12.47 14.88
N GLU A 82 14.78 11.24 15.02
CA GLU A 82 16.16 10.88 14.70
C GLU A 82 16.26 10.21 13.34
N PHE A 83 16.96 10.87 12.42
CA PHE A 83 17.24 10.37 11.09
C PHE A 83 18.76 10.23 10.90
N LYS A 84 19.18 9.18 10.19
CA LYS A 84 20.58 8.97 9.79
C LYS A 84 20.70 9.15 8.27
N PRO A 85 20.99 10.36 7.77
CA PRO A 85 20.96 10.65 6.34
C PRO A 85 21.80 9.71 5.47
N SER A 86 22.91 9.18 5.99
CA SER A 86 23.76 8.20 5.28
C SER A 86 23.04 6.92 4.88
N ASN A 87 21.93 6.60 5.54
CA ASN A 87 21.15 5.38 5.31
C ASN A 87 19.90 5.63 4.45
N LEU A 88 19.64 6.90 4.10
CA LEU A 88 18.41 7.37 3.47
C LEU A 88 18.70 7.84 2.05
N PHE A 89 18.01 7.26 1.08
CA PHE A 89 18.25 7.47 -0.35
C PHE A 89 17.18 8.35 -0.99
N TYR A 90 16.84 9.47 -0.36
CA TYR A 90 15.89 10.47 -0.83
C TYR A 90 16.25 11.87 -0.35
N THR A 91 15.63 12.89 -0.94
CA THR A 91 15.75 14.29 -0.53
C THR A 91 14.44 15.02 -0.86
N PRO A 92 14.07 16.08 -0.11
CA PRO A 92 14.64 16.48 1.19
C PRO A 92 14.21 15.53 2.31
N ILE A 93 14.95 15.55 3.41
CA ILE A 93 14.57 14.87 4.66
C ILE A 93 13.71 15.84 5.48
N ARG A 94 12.56 15.36 5.96
CA ARG A 94 11.56 16.11 6.73
C ARG A 94 11.34 15.44 8.08
N SER A 95 10.96 16.22 9.09
CA SER A 95 10.76 15.71 10.46
C SER A 95 9.62 14.69 10.57
N ASN A 96 8.66 14.70 9.65
CA ASN A 96 7.52 13.78 9.66
C ASN A 96 7.74 12.52 8.78
N ASP A 97 8.91 12.35 8.18
CA ASP A 97 9.20 11.26 7.25
C ASP A 97 9.04 9.87 7.87
N VAL A 98 8.75 8.88 7.03
CA VAL A 98 8.83 7.47 7.42
C VAL A 98 10.29 7.18 7.79
N SER A 99 10.51 6.62 8.97
CA SER A 99 11.85 6.49 9.55
C SER A 99 12.62 5.30 9.01
N TRP A 100 11.92 4.20 8.70
CA TRP A 100 12.53 2.96 8.22
C TRP A 100 11.52 2.02 7.56
N ASN A 101 12.03 0.91 7.02
CA ASN A 101 11.22 -0.23 6.61
C ASN A 101 10.34 -0.72 7.77
N TRP A 102 9.13 -1.19 7.45
CA TRP A 102 8.15 -1.72 8.39
C TRP A 102 7.47 -0.71 9.33
N GLU A 103 7.51 0.59 9.05
CA GLU A 103 6.60 1.53 9.73
C GLU A 103 5.15 1.27 9.30
N LYS A 104 4.20 1.39 10.23
CA LYS A 104 2.82 0.92 10.04
C LYS A 104 1.84 2.06 10.28
N PHE A 105 0.79 2.12 9.47
CA PHE A 105 -0.32 3.05 9.62
C PHE A 105 -1.62 2.26 9.72
N LEU A 106 -2.42 2.51 10.77
CA LEU A 106 -3.77 2.00 10.90
C LEU A 106 -4.74 3.06 10.39
N VAL A 107 -5.57 2.68 9.43
CA VAL A 107 -6.60 3.55 8.84
C VAL A 107 -7.97 2.97 9.18
N GLY A 108 -8.81 3.81 9.78
CA GLY A 108 -10.14 3.44 10.24
C GLY A 108 -11.16 3.26 9.11
N PRO A 109 -12.35 2.74 9.44
CA PRO A 109 -13.44 2.48 8.50
C PRO A 109 -14.05 3.74 7.86
N ASP A 110 -13.68 4.94 8.31
CA ASP A 110 -14.07 6.22 7.71
C ASP A 110 -13.02 6.78 6.73
N GLY A 111 -11.82 6.17 6.71
CA GLY A 111 -10.66 6.58 5.94
C GLY A 111 -9.66 7.44 6.72
N ARG A 112 -9.89 7.71 8.01
CA ARG A 112 -8.97 8.49 8.85
C ARG A 112 -7.83 7.65 9.38
N VAL A 113 -6.65 8.25 9.51
CA VAL A 113 -5.49 7.57 10.12
C VAL A 113 -5.68 7.58 11.64
N MET A 114 -5.79 6.38 12.22
CA MET A 114 -6.02 6.17 13.66
C MET A 114 -4.72 5.96 14.44
N LYS A 115 -3.70 5.38 13.80
CA LYS A 115 -2.42 5.09 14.46
C LYS A 115 -1.27 5.10 13.47
N ARG A 116 -0.09 5.51 13.95
CA ARG A 116 1.21 5.33 13.28
C ARG A 116 2.16 4.64 14.25
N ALA A 117 2.68 3.48 13.89
CA ALA A 117 3.52 2.65 14.76
C ALA A 117 4.94 2.48 14.18
N PRO A 118 5.99 2.60 15.01
CA PRO A 118 7.37 2.53 14.55
C PRO A 118 7.73 1.15 13.96
N PRO A 119 8.82 1.07 13.18
CA PRO A 119 9.34 -0.17 12.60
C PRO A 119 9.41 -1.37 13.56
N GLY A 120 9.91 -1.13 14.77
CA GLY A 120 10.14 -2.18 15.78
C GLY A 120 8.91 -2.66 16.54
N VAL A 121 7.74 -2.03 16.35
CA VAL A 121 6.48 -2.56 16.90
C VAL A 121 6.04 -3.73 16.03
N GLU A 122 5.94 -4.90 16.64
CA GLU A 122 5.43 -6.10 15.97
C GLU A 122 3.97 -5.91 15.55
N PRO A 123 3.55 -6.44 14.39
CA PRO A 123 2.17 -6.31 13.93
C PRO A 123 1.13 -6.75 14.96
N GLU A 124 1.40 -7.83 15.70
CA GLU A 124 0.50 -8.41 16.70
C GLU A 124 0.22 -7.45 17.87
N ALA A 125 1.12 -6.50 18.14
CA ALA A 125 0.88 -5.46 19.15
C ALA A 125 -0.15 -4.40 18.70
N LEU A 126 -0.66 -4.49 17.47
CA LEU A 126 -1.74 -3.64 16.95
C LEU A 126 -3.11 -4.33 17.04
N GLU A 127 -3.21 -5.55 17.60
CA GLU A 127 -4.48 -6.30 17.64
C GLU A 127 -5.61 -5.52 18.33
N ASP A 128 -5.35 -4.93 19.50
CA ASP A 128 -6.37 -4.15 20.22
C ASP A 128 -6.86 -2.94 19.39
N ASP A 129 -5.95 -2.22 18.73
CA ASP A 129 -6.31 -1.07 17.88
C ASP A 129 -7.12 -1.52 16.65
N ILE A 130 -6.79 -2.69 16.09
CA ILE A 130 -7.51 -3.29 14.97
C ILE A 130 -8.92 -3.69 15.41
N GLU A 131 -9.08 -4.32 16.57
CA GLU A 131 -10.39 -4.69 17.11
C GLU A 131 -11.26 -3.47 17.39
N GLU A 132 -10.68 -2.39 17.93
CA GLU A 132 -11.38 -1.12 18.10
C GLU A 132 -11.83 -0.53 16.74
N ALA A 133 -10.95 -0.51 15.74
CA ALA A 133 -11.27 -0.03 14.41
C ALA A 133 -12.40 -0.86 13.76
N LEU A 134 -12.36 -2.18 13.90
CA LEU A 134 -13.39 -3.08 13.37
C LEU A 134 -14.73 -2.91 14.10
N ALA A 135 -14.73 -2.72 15.42
CA ALA A 135 -15.94 -2.46 16.18
C ALA A 135 -16.60 -1.11 15.80
N SER A 136 -15.80 -0.13 15.38
CA SER A 136 -16.30 1.17 14.90
C SER A 136 -16.84 1.14 13.45
N ALA A 137 -16.66 0.03 12.73
CA ALA A 137 -17.01 -0.07 11.32
C ALA A 137 -18.53 -0.14 11.12
N PRO A 138 -19.14 0.73 10.30
CA PRO A 138 -20.53 0.57 9.90
C PRO A 138 -20.67 -0.73 9.11
N ALA A 139 -21.65 -1.56 9.47
CA ALA A 139 -21.89 -2.84 8.81
C ALA A 139 -21.94 -2.69 7.27
N GLY A 140 -21.09 -3.45 6.57
CA GLY A 140 -21.09 -3.53 5.10
C GLY A 140 -20.30 -2.47 4.34
N LYS A 141 -19.46 -1.64 4.99
CA LYS A 141 -18.59 -0.67 4.29
C LYS A 141 -17.13 -1.07 4.32
N ASN A 142 -16.61 -1.54 3.18
CA ASN A 142 -15.16 -1.70 2.96
C ASN A 142 -14.59 -0.38 2.38
N VAL A 143 -13.68 0.25 3.11
CA VAL A 143 -13.05 1.53 2.74
C VAL A 143 -11.86 1.38 1.81
N TYR A 144 -11.46 0.14 1.51
CA TYR A 144 -10.38 -0.19 0.58
C TYR A 144 -10.50 0.63 -0.70
N ASN A 145 -11.69 0.63 -1.31
CA ASN A 145 -11.94 1.42 -2.51
C ASN A 145 -11.84 2.92 -2.24
N LYS A 146 -12.34 3.44 -1.12
CA LYS A 146 -12.35 4.89 -0.86
C LYS A 146 -10.95 5.47 -0.58
N VAL A 147 -10.08 4.75 0.13
CA VAL A 147 -8.71 5.21 0.37
C VAL A 147 -7.84 4.95 -0.85
N ILE A 148 -7.89 3.75 -1.44
CA ILE A 148 -6.94 3.39 -2.52
C ILE A 148 -7.36 3.93 -3.88
N SER A 149 -8.66 3.94 -4.26
CA SER A 149 -9.07 4.52 -5.56
C SER A 149 -8.87 6.03 -5.64
N GLY A 150 -8.79 6.72 -4.49
CA GLY A 150 -8.45 8.15 -4.46
C GLY A 150 -6.98 8.43 -4.82
N PHE A 151 -6.12 7.41 -4.81
CA PHE A 151 -4.69 7.54 -5.10
C PHE A 151 -4.21 6.68 -6.27
N TYR A 152 -4.99 5.70 -6.72
CA TYR A 152 -4.71 4.85 -7.86
C TYR A 152 -5.86 4.91 -8.86
N ASP A 153 -5.64 5.54 -10.01
CA ASP A 153 -6.53 5.41 -11.16
C ASP A 153 -6.41 4.00 -11.75
N PRO A 154 -7.52 3.32 -12.11
CA PRO A 154 -7.42 2.11 -12.91
C PRO A 154 -6.72 2.46 -14.24
N PRO A 155 -5.86 1.58 -14.80
CA PRO A 155 -5.17 1.87 -16.04
C PRO A 155 -6.18 2.18 -17.15
N SER A 156 -6.15 3.42 -17.64
CA SER A 156 -6.98 3.85 -18.75
C SER A 156 -6.53 3.10 -20.00
N GLY A 157 -7.28 2.07 -20.39
CA GLY A 157 -7.12 1.47 -21.71
C GLY A 157 -7.52 2.48 -22.77
N ARG A 158 -6.54 3.08 -23.46
CA ARG A 158 -6.74 3.74 -24.76
C ARG A 158 -5.44 3.79 -25.58
N GLY A 159 -5.40 2.93 -26.60
CA GLY A 159 -4.92 3.14 -27.97
C GLY A 159 -3.61 3.87 -28.23
N ALA A 160 -2.61 3.11 -28.69
CA ALA A 160 -1.63 3.60 -29.65
C ALA A 160 -1.72 2.72 -30.91
N ASP A 161 -2.21 3.31 -32.00
CA ASP A 161 -2.05 2.77 -33.35
C ASP A 161 -0.56 2.74 -33.72
N GLY A 162 -0.10 1.61 -34.22
CA GLY A 162 1.28 1.42 -34.69
C GLY A 162 1.48 0.01 -35.22
N ALA A 163 1.32 -0.15 -36.53
CA ALA A 163 1.36 -1.41 -37.23
C ALA A 163 2.70 -2.17 -37.11
N ALA A 164 2.63 -3.45 -36.75
CA ALA A 164 3.57 -4.48 -37.21
C ALA A 164 2.90 -5.86 -37.16
N ARG A 165 2.66 -6.45 -38.33
CA ARG A 165 2.19 -7.83 -38.48
C ARG A 165 3.29 -8.80 -38.07
N THR A 166 2.99 -9.73 -37.16
CA THR A 166 3.69 -11.02 -37.09
C THR A 166 2.78 -12.08 -36.46
N ARG A 167 2.81 -13.28 -37.04
CA ARG A 167 1.84 -14.38 -36.86
C ARG A 167 1.79 -14.93 -35.43
N ALA A 168 0.56 -15.05 -34.91
CA ALA A 168 0.24 -15.71 -33.65
C ALA A 168 0.48 -17.23 -33.69
N ARG A 169 1.15 -17.76 -32.65
CA ARG A 169 0.97 -19.15 -32.19
C ARG A 169 -0.02 -19.14 -31.02
N ARG A 170 -1.04 -20.02 -31.09
CA ARG A 170 -2.08 -20.23 -30.08
C ARG A 170 -1.47 -20.67 -28.73
N VAL A 171 -1.96 -20.07 -27.64
CA VAL A 171 -1.99 -20.66 -26.30
C VAL A 171 -3.46 -20.67 -25.84
N PRO A 172 -3.95 -21.71 -25.13
CA PRO A 172 -5.39 -22.01 -24.97
C PRO A 172 -6.13 -21.06 -24.04
N ALA A 173 -7.47 -21.16 -24.10
CA ALA A 173 -8.43 -20.28 -23.46
C ALA A 173 -8.87 -20.78 -22.07
N ASP A 174 -8.37 -20.15 -21.01
CA ASP A 174 -8.90 -20.27 -19.65
C ASP A 174 -8.53 -19.08 -18.74
N LEU A 175 -8.78 -17.85 -19.19
CA LEU A 175 -8.82 -16.67 -18.32
C LEU A 175 -9.74 -15.61 -18.97
N ARG A 176 -11.04 -15.71 -18.68
CA ARG A 176 -11.99 -14.62 -18.90
C ARG A 176 -12.51 -14.19 -17.54
N VAL A 177 -12.27 -12.94 -17.19
CA VAL A 177 -13.13 -12.18 -16.27
C VAL A 177 -13.65 -11.01 -17.10
N ASP A 178 -14.96 -10.96 -17.26
CA ASP A 178 -15.68 -9.96 -18.03
C ASP A 178 -15.40 -8.54 -17.51
N SER A 179 -15.09 -7.62 -18.43
CA SER A 179 -14.98 -6.19 -18.14
C SER A 179 -15.95 -5.44 -19.03
N GLN A 180 -17.12 -5.08 -18.49
CA GLN A 180 -17.94 -4.00 -19.02
C GLN A 180 -18.66 -3.27 -17.89
N ALA A 181 -18.20 -2.06 -17.58
CA ALA A 181 -19.03 -0.96 -17.09
C ALA A 181 -18.28 0.36 -17.34
N THR A 182 -18.74 1.12 -18.34
CA THR A 182 -18.56 2.57 -18.44
C THR A 182 -19.52 3.26 -17.46
N VAL A 183 -19.11 4.31 -16.72
CA VAL A 183 -19.77 5.65 -16.53
C VAL A 183 -18.81 6.57 -15.67
N PRO A 184 -19.13 7.85 -15.35
CA PRO A 184 -18.60 9.13 -15.88
C PRO A 184 -17.54 9.83 -14.97
N PRO A 185 -16.94 10.98 -15.38
CA PRO A 185 -16.03 11.72 -14.51
C PRO A 185 -16.79 12.66 -13.56
N THR A 186 -16.35 12.77 -12.29
CA THR A 186 -16.37 13.97 -11.38
C THR A 186 -16.41 13.55 -9.89
N PRO A 187 -16.14 14.44 -8.92
CA PRO A 187 -15.08 15.46 -8.84
C PRO A 187 -14.24 15.31 -7.55
N SER A 188 -13.03 15.87 -7.56
CA SER A 188 -12.08 15.96 -6.45
C SER A 188 -12.73 16.43 -5.14
N HIS A 189 -13.07 15.50 -4.25
CA HIS A 189 -13.43 15.83 -2.87
C HIS A 189 -12.12 15.99 -2.09
N MET A 190 -11.71 17.25 -1.90
CA MET A 190 -10.77 17.60 -0.84
C MET A 190 -11.37 17.14 0.48
N PHE A 191 -10.69 16.22 1.15
CA PHE A 191 -11.07 15.71 2.47
C PHE A 191 -10.88 16.83 3.51
N GLU A 192 -11.97 17.27 4.12
CA GLU A 192 -11.99 18.26 5.20
C GLU A 192 -11.36 17.65 6.46
N ILE A 193 -10.32 18.34 6.97
CA ILE A 193 -9.46 17.88 8.05
C ILE A 193 -10.21 18.01 9.39
N ARG A 194 -10.52 16.87 10.02
CA ARG A 194 -10.77 16.76 11.46
C ARG A 194 -9.85 15.67 12.00
N ASN A 195 -8.93 16.08 12.88
CA ASN A 195 -7.92 15.34 13.66
C ASN A 195 -7.76 13.84 13.30
N GLY A 196 -6.63 13.50 12.69
CA GLY A 196 -6.07 12.15 12.80
C GLY A 196 -5.49 11.93 14.21
N CYS A 197 -4.57 10.98 14.38
CA CYS A 197 -3.72 11.02 15.57
C CYS A 197 -3.08 12.43 15.74
#